data_AF-A0A063Y5Q2-F1
#
_entry.id   AF-A0A063Y5Q2-F1
#
_cell.length_a   1.000
_cell.length_b   1.000
_cell.length_c   1.000
_cell.angle_alpha   90.00
_cell.angle_beta   90.00
_cell.angle_gamma   90.00
#
_symmetry.space_group_name_H-M   'P 1'
#
loop_
_entity.id
_entity.type
_entity.pdbx_description
1 polymer ?
#
loop_
_entity_poly.entity_id
_entity_poly.type
_entity_poly.pdbx_seq_one_letter_code
_entity_poly.pdbx_strand_id
1 'polypeptide(L)'
;MKKTLLATAFASLMTLGFASHTLAYETQSGMAAPQQGQVEFAESDLQTFAAVQGDLDNIRADYSARLESTSDQEQAAELQQEASQMMIEAVEAAGMDVETYNTIALALQSDPELRDQVAEMLN
;
A
#
# COMPACT_ATOMS: atom_id res chain seq x y z
N MET A 1 22.69 -5.60 52.19
CA MET A 1 22.15 -4.32 52.70
C MET A 1 20.64 -4.30 52.45
N LYS A 2 19.84 -3.84 53.43
CA LYS A 2 18.58 -3.06 53.33
C LYS A 2 17.71 -3.31 52.06
N LYS A 3 16.60 -4.08 52.14
CA LYS A 3 15.20 -3.60 52.40
C LYS A 3 14.85 -2.40 51.51
N THR A 4 13.88 -2.42 50.58
CA THR A 4 12.40 -2.35 50.75
C THR A 4 11.69 -2.44 49.36
N LEU A 5 10.38 -2.68 49.11
CA LEU A 5 9.19 -3.22 49.83
C LEU A 5 8.04 -3.51 48.80
N LEU A 6 6.95 -4.16 49.23
CA LEU A 6 5.58 -4.28 48.67
C LEU A 6 5.35 -4.28 47.13
N ALA A 7 4.87 -5.42 46.62
CA ALA A 7 3.85 -5.45 45.57
C ALA A 7 2.46 -5.50 46.24
N THR A 8 1.73 -4.39 46.22
CA THR A 8 0.39 -4.30 46.81
C THR A 8 -0.64 -4.94 45.89
N ALA A 9 -1.43 -5.87 46.41
CA ALA A 9 -2.56 -6.43 45.67
C ALA A 9 -3.66 -5.37 45.48
N PHE A 10 -4.30 -5.38 44.30
CA PHE A 10 -5.66 -4.87 44.18
C PHE A 10 -6.50 -5.89 43.42
N ALA A 11 -7.54 -6.38 44.10
CA ALA A 11 -8.49 -7.33 43.57
C ALA A 11 -9.74 -6.62 43.03
N SER A 12 -10.56 -7.39 42.31
CA SER A 12 -11.91 -7.06 41.84
C SER A 12 -11.98 -6.10 40.65
N LEU A 13 -12.40 -6.60 39.48
CA LEU A 13 -13.80 -6.73 39.06
C LEU A 13 -14.52 -5.38 38.92
N MET A 14 -14.70 -4.94 37.67
CA MET A 14 -16.02 -4.51 37.19
C MET A 14 -16.11 -4.70 35.67
N THR A 15 -16.97 -5.62 35.25
CA THR A 15 -17.50 -5.68 33.89
C THR A 15 -18.46 -4.52 33.66
N LEU A 16 -18.15 -3.62 32.72
CA LEU A 16 -19.15 -2.81 32.03
C LEU A 16 -18.84 -2.80 30.53
N GLY A 17 -19.88 -3.00 29.71
CA GLY A 17 -19.74 -3.07 28.26
C GLY A 17 -19.46 -1.69 27.66
N PHE A 18 -18.48 -1.62 26.76
CA PHE A 18 -18.20 -0.41 25.99
C PHE A 18 -19.20 -0.25 24.83
N ALA A 19 -20.38 0.26 25.16
CA ALA A 19 -21.21 1.00 24.23
C ALA A 19 -21.36 2.44 24.77
N SER A 20 -21.07 3.43 23.92
CA SER A 20 -20.99 4.88 24.21
C SER A 20 -19.64 5.36 24.77
N HIS A 21 -18.97 6.22 24.00
CA HIS A 21 -17.76 6.95 24.39
C HIS A 21 -18.05 8.45 24.29
N THR A 22 -18.19 9.12 25.43
CA THR A 22 -18.34 10.58 25.64
C THR A 22 -17.78 10.85 27.07
N LEU A 23 -17.16 11.95 27.50
CA LEU A 23 -16.81 13.31 27.03
C LEU A 23 -15.44 13.69 27.67
N ALA A 24 -14.63 14.65 27.23
CA ALA A 24 -14.47 15.40 25.97
C ALA A 24 -13.15 16.23 26.05
N TYR A 25 -12.69 16.81 24.93
CA TYR A 25 -11.76 17.94 24.92
C TYR A 25 -12.13 18.91 23.81
N GLU A 26 -12.23 20.20 24.14
CA GLU A 26 -12.52 21.26 23.18
C GLU A 26 -11.30 21.57 22.30
N THR A 27 -11.48 21.50 20.98
CA THR A 27 -10.86 22.48 20.08
C THR A 27 -11.68 22.61 18.80
N GLN A 28 -12.05 23.85 18.54
CA GLN A 28 -12.70 24.31 17.33
C GLN A 28 -11.79 24.15 16.11
N SER A 29 -12.13 23.21 15.24
CA SER A 29 -11.91 23.32 13.79
C SER A 29 -12.79 22.28 13.13
N GLY A 30 -13.58 22.70 12.15
CA GLY A 30 -14.30 21.76 11.30
C GLY A 30 -13.29 21.04 10.42
N MET A 31 -12.71 19.95 10.93
CA MET A 31 -12.14 18.93 10.07
C MET A 31 -13.33 18.30 9.36
N ALA A 32 -13.72 18.90 8.23
CA ALA A 32 -14.38 18.14 7.20
C ALA A 32 -13.55 16.87 7.05
N ALA A 33 -14.17 15.71 7.29
CA ALA A 33 -13.59 14.47 6.80
C ALA A 33 -13.25 14.75 5.33
N PRO A 34 -11.99 14.54 4.89
CA PRO A 34 -11.67 14.78 3.50
C PRO A 34 -12.69 13.99 2.71
N GLN A 35 -13.53 14.72 1.96
CA GLN A 35 -14.47 14.07 1.07
C GLN A 35 -13.58 13.27 0.14
N GLN A 36 -13.59 11.94 0.33
CA GLN A 36 -12.99 11.01 -0.59
C GLN A 36 -13.84 11.15 -1.84
N GLY A 37 -13.51 12.14 -2.67
CA GLY A 37 -13.82 12.07 -4.07
C GLY A 37 -13.17 10.77 -4.52
N GLN A 38 -13.99 9.81 -4.94
CA GLN A 38 -13.49 8.68 -5.70
C GLN A 38 -12.69 9.31 -6.85
N VAL A 39 -11.40 8.97 -6.92
CA VAL A 39 -10.55 9.43 -8.00
C VAL A 39 -11.00 8.64 -9.22
N GLU A 40 -11.88 9.25 -10.01
CA GLU A 40 -12.35 8.66 -11.26
C GLU A 40 -11.18 8.65 -12.26
N PHE A 41 -10.75 7.45 -12.64
CA PHE A 41 -9.74 7.24 -13.68
C PHE A 41 -10.40 7.08 -15.04
N ALA A 42 -9.71 7.47 -16.12
CA ALA A 42 -10.20 7.18 -17.45
C ALA A 42 -10.13 5.68 -17.74
N GLU A 43 -11.12 5.14 -18.44
CA GLU A 43 -11.17 3.71 -18.81
C GLU A 43 -9.91 3.29 -19.60
N SER A 44 -9.37 4.17 -20.44
CA SER A 44 -8.10 3.98 -21.16
C SER A 44 -6.92 3.75 -20.23
N ASP A 45 -6.90 4.43 -19.08
CA ASP A 45 -5.79 4.38 -18.14
C ASP A 45 -5.88 3.05 -17.36
N LEU A 46 -7.09 2.64 -16.96
CA LEU A 46 -7.32 1.34 -16.34
C LEU A 46 -7.02 0.17 -17.29
N GLN A 47 -7.39 0.27 -18.56
CA GLN A 47 -7.04 -0.71 -19.59
C GLN A 47 -5.52 -0.82 -19.78
N THR A 48 -4.83 0.33 -19.84
CA THR A 48 -3.36 0.38 -19.99
C THR A 48 -2.66 -0.16 -18.73
N PHE A 49 -3.18 0.17 -17.54
CA PHE A 49 -2.70 -0.37 -16.26
C PHE A 49 -2.86 -1.89 -16.18
N ALA A 50 -3.99 -2.43 -16.64
CA ALA A 50 -4.22 -3.87 -16.71
C ALA A 50 -3.28 -4.55 -17.72
N ALA A 51 -3.15 -3.98 -18.92
CA ALA A 51 -2.32 -4.53 -19.99
C ALA A 51 -0.83 -4.66 -19.59
N VAL A 52 -0.28 -3.69 -18.86
CA VAL A 52 1.14 -3.70 -18.47
C VAL A 52 1.45 -4.65 -17.29
N GLN A 53 0.45 -5.19 -16.58
CA GLN A 53 0.71 -6.08 -15.43
C GLN A 53 1.54 -7.31 -15.82
N GLY A 54 1.25 -7.92 -16.97
CA GLY A 54 1.97 -9.11 -17.44
C GLY A 54 3.45 -8.85 -17.68
N ASP A 55 3.81 -7.70 -18.27
CA ASP A 55 5.20 -7.32 -18.51
C ASP A 55 5.92 -7.00 -17.19
N LEU A 56 5.26 -6.30 -16.26
CA LEU A 56 5.81 -6.01 -14.94
C LEU A 56 6.03 -7.28 -14.11
N ASP A 57 5.13 -8.27 -14.20
CA ASP A 57 5.29 -9.55 -13.51
C ASP A 57 6.41 -10.40 -14.11
N ASN A 58 6.58 -10.38 -15.44
CA ASN A 58 7.73 -11.00 -16.11
C ASN A 58 9.06 -10.36 -15.65
N ILE A 59 9.11 -9.02 -15.57
CA ILE A 59 10.29 -8.28 -15.05
C ILE A 59 10.55 -8.69 -13.59
N ARG A 60 9.54 -8.66 -12.71
CA ARG A 60 9.68 -9.06 -11.30
C ARG A 60 10.20 -10.49 -11.16
N ALA A 61 9.72 -11.43 -11.98
CA ALA A 61 10.15 -12.82 -11.97
C ALA A 61 11.62 -12.99 -12.40
N ASP A 62 12.06 -12.34 -13.49
CA ASP A 62 13.45 -12.37 -13.94
C ASP A 62 14.41 -11.81 -12.89
N TYR A 63 14.13 -10.61 -12.39
CA TYR A 63 14.99 -9.97 -11.38
C TYR A 63 14.98 -10.69 -10.04
N SER A 64 13.87 -11.32 -9.63
CA SER A 64 13.86 -12.17 -8.44
C SER A 64 14.79 -13.37 -8.60
N ALA A 65 14.73 -14.08 -9.74
CA ALA A 65 15.62 -15.21 -10.01
C ALA A 65 17.10 -14.80 -10.10
N ARG A 66 17.40 -13.63 -10.68
CA ARG A 66 18.76 -13.05 -10.73
C ARG A 66 19.26 -12.66 -9.33
N LEU A 67 18.40 -12.07 -8.49
CA LEU A 67 18.70 -11.70 -7.10
C LEU A 67 18.92 -12.93 -6.21
N GLU A 68 18.13 -13.98 -6.34
CA GLU A 68 18.32 -15.26 -5.63
C GLU A 68 19.63 -15.97 -6.05
N SER A 69 20.10 -15.73 -7.27
CA SER A 69 21.33 -16.32 -7.82
C SER A 69 22.61 -15.57 -7.42
N THR A 70 22.52 -14.34 -6.90
CA THR A 70 23.70 -13.58 -6.43
C THR A 70 23.87 -13.67 -4.92
N SER A 71 25.12 -13.66 -4.47
CA SER A 71 25.51 -13.48 -3.06
C SER A 71 26.35 -12.21 -2.86
N ASP A 72 26.49 -11.41 -3.90
CA ASP A 72 27.27 -10.17 -3.93
C ASP A 72 26.34 -8.98 -3.71
N GLN A 73 26.67 -8.14 -2.73
CA GLN A 73 25.83 -7.02 -2.31
C GLN A 73 25.85 -5.85 -3.31
N GLU A 74 26.95 -5.63 -4.03
CA GLU A 74 27.04 -4.59 -5.06
C GLU A 74 26.21 -5.00 -6.27
N GLN A 75 26.37 -6.25 -6.74
CA GLN A 75 25.55 -6.80 -7.83
C GLN A 75 24.06 -6.87 -7.47
N ALA A 76 23.71 -7.17 -6.21
CA ALA A 76 22.31 -7.15 -5.77
C ALA A 76 21.71 -5.73 -5.82
N ALA A 77 22.49 -4.68 -5.52
CA ALA A 77 22.04 -3.29 -5.63
C ALA A 77 21.88 -2.87 -7.10
N GLU A 78 22.81 -3.26 -7.98
CA GLU A 78 22.71 -3.02 -9.42
C GLU A 78 21.44 -3.68 -10.01
N LEU A 79 21.18 -4.95 -9.68
CA LEU A 79 19.97 -5.67 -10.11
C LEU A 79 18.67 -5.00 -9.64
N GLN A 80 18.63 -4.43 -8.42
CA GLN A 80 17.47 -3.69 -7.93
C GLN A 80 17.24 -2.38 -8.68
N GLN A 81 18.32 -1.68 -9.05
CA GLN A 81 18.23 -0.47 -9.86
C GLN A 81 17.78 -0.78 -11.29
N GLU A 82 18.35 -1.82 -11.91
CA GLU A 82 18.00 -2.29 -13.27
C GLU A 82 16.54 -2.74 -13.32
N ALA A 83 16.06 -3.51 -12.33
CA ALA A 83 14.65 -3.88 -12.19
C ALA A 83 13.71 -2.67 -12.11
N SER A 84 14.10 -1.65 -11.34
CA SER A 84 13.32 -0.43 -11.17
C SER A 84 13.23 0.37 -12.47
N GLN A 85 14.34 0.47 -13.21
CA GLN A 85 14.39 1.11 -14.53
C GLN A 85 13.54 0.37 -15.57
N MET A 86 13.64 -0.96 -15.62
CA MET A 86 12.83 -1.79 -16.53
C MET A 86 11.33 -1.67 -16.25
N MET A 87 10.91 -1.59 -14.98
CA MET A 87 9.49 -1.37 -14.64
C MET A 87 8.99 0.01 -15.08
N ILE A 88 9.81 1.05 -14.97
CA ILE A 88 9.49 2.40 -15.47
C ILE A 88 9.33 2.36 -16.99
N GLU A 89 10.31 1.79 -17.70
CA GLU A 89 10.29 1.70 -19.16
C GLU A 89 9.09 0.90 -19.69
N ALA A 90 8.66 -0.16 -19.00
CA ALA A 90 7.46 -0.92 -19.37
C ALA A 90 6.18 -0.07 -19.27
N VAL A 91 6.03 0.72 -18.21
CA VAL A 91 4.88 1.63 -18.00
C VAL A 91 4.88 2.76 -19.03
N GLU A 92 6.03 3.40 -19.27
CA GLU A 92 6.18 4.46 -20.27
C GLU A 92 5.96 3.93 -21.71
N ALA A 93 6.45 2.74 -22.03
CA ALA A 93 6.25 2.09 -23.33
C ALA A 93 4.78 1.71 -23.60
N ALA A 94 4.00 1.44 -22.55
CA ALA A 94 2.55 1.27 -22.65
C ALA A 94 1.79 2.60 -22.88
N GLY A 95 2.49 3.74 -22.82
CA GLY A 95 1.90 5.08 -22.99
C GLY A 95 1.33 5.69 -21.70
N MET A 96 1.68 5.14 -20.54
CA MET A 96 1.26 5.62 -19.23
C MET A 96 2.43 6.30 -18.51
N ASP A 97 2.16 7.37 -17.76
CA ASP A 97 3.15 7.97 -16.86
C ASP A 97 3.22 7.22 -15.53
N VAL A 98 4.41 7.15 -14.93
CA VAL A 98 4.69 6.46 -13.67
C VAL A 98 3.87 7.05 -12.49
N GLU A 99 3.58 8.35 -12.48
CA GLU A 99 2.71 8.98 -11.47
C GLU A 99 1.26 8.49 -11.60
N THR A 100 0.73 8.39 -12.82
CA THR A 100 -0.61 7.84 -13.09
C THR A 100 -0.69 6.38 -12.67
N TYR A 101 0.30 5.56 -13.07
CA TYR A 101 0.39 4.16 -12.67
C TYR A 101 0.35 3.99 -11.14
N ASN A 102 1.20 4.76 -10.42
CA ASN A 102 1.28 4.69 -8.97
C ASN A 102 -0.01 5.19 -8.29
N THR A 103 -0.71 6.16 -8.88
CA THR A 103 -1.98 6.66 -8.35
C THR A 103 -3.09 5.62 -8.47
N ILE A 104 -3.17 4.89 -9.59
CA ILE A 104 -4.08 3.75 -9.75
C ILE A 104 -3.71 2.63 -8.76
N ALA A 105 -2.43 2.26 -8.68
CA ALA A 105 -1.94 1.22 -7.77
C ALA A 105 -2.20 1.53 -6.29
N LEU A 106 -2.17 2.81 -5.89
CA LEU A 106 -2.53 3.23 -4.54
C LEU A 106 -4.05 3.19 -4.32
N ALA A 107 -4.83 3.69 -5.26
CA ALA A 107 -6.29 3.70 -5.17
C ALA A 107 -6.87 2.28 -5.02
N LEU A 108 -6.32 1.31 -5.75
CA LEU A 108 -6.66 -0.12 -5.65
C LEU A 108 -6.52 -0.72 -4.24
N GLN A 109 -5.74 -0.11 -3.34
CA GLN A 109 -5.62 -0.59 -1.96
C GLN A 109 -6.82 -0.22 -1.09
N SER A 110 -7.52 0.87 -1.44
CA SER A 110 -8.62 1.44 -0.66
C SER A 110 -9.98 1.37 -1.35
N ASP A 111 -10.02 1.23 -2.68
CA ASP A 111 -11.23 1.21 -3.49
C ASP A 111 -11.54 -0.21 -3.98
N PRO A 112 -12.58 -0.88 -3.45
CA PRO A 112 -12.98 -2.21 -3.89
C PRO A 112 -13.70 -2.21 -5.24
N GLU A 113 -14.38 -1.12 -5.62
CA GLU A 113 -15.10 -1.03 -6.89
C GLU A 113 -14.10 -0.92 -8.05
N LEU A 114 -13.06 -0.08 -7.87
CA LEU A 114 -11.95 0.04 -8.80
C LEU A 114 -11.17 -1.28 -8.98
N ARG A 115 -11.02 -2.05 -7.89
CA ARG A 115 -10.38 -3.38 -7.95
C ARG A 115 -11.17 -4.35 -8.81
N ASP A 116 -12.48 -4.38 -8.66
CA ASP A 116 -13.33 -5.28 -9.43
C ASP A 116 -13.33 -4.85 -10.92
N GLN A 117 -13.35 -3.54 -11.21
CA GLN A 117 -13.18 -3.00 -12.58
C GLN A 117 -11.86 -3.41 -13.23
N VAL A 118 -10.72 -3.24 -12.55
CA VAL A 118 -9.40 -3.63 -13.09
C VAL A 118 -9.29 -5.15 -13.22
N ALA A 119 -9.89 -5.91 -12.30
CA ALA A 119 -9.92 -7.37 -12.39
C ALA A 119 -10.72 -7.86 -13.62
N GLU A 120 -11.82 -7.21 -13.99
CA GLU A 120 -12.55 -7.52 -15.23
C GLU A 120 -11.69 -7.32 -16.48
N MET A 121 -10.79 -6.33 -16.49
CA MET A 121 -9.87 -6.03 -17.61
C MET A 121 -8.68 -7.00 -17.74
N LEU A 122 -8.46 -7.87 -16.75
CA LEU A 122 -7.35 -8.84 -16.71
C LEU A 122 -7.73 -10.26 -17.19
N ASN A 123 -8.99 -10.48 -17.62
CA ASN A 123 -9.51 -11.79 -18.10
C ASN A 123 -9.53 -11.93 -19.63
#